data_AF-A0A2V5NCY3-F1
#
_entry.id   AF-A0A2V5NCY3-F1
#
_cell.length_a   1.000
_cell.length_b   1.000
_cell.length_c   1.000
_cell.angle_alpha   90.00
_cell.angle_beta   90.00
_cell.angle_gamma   90.00
#
_symmetry.space_group_name_H-M   'P 1'
#
loop_
_entity.id
_entity.type
_entity.pdbx_description
1 polymer ?
#
loop_
_entity_poly.entity_id
_entity_poly.type
_entity_poly.pdbx_seq_one_letter_code
_entity_poly.pdbx_strand_id
1 'polypeptide(L)'
;MMSMLPAKSKNTSLSPRRCVLRLIAVVTLATTLLLIRATDPVVAGAWLPFHTSCGAVTGLPCIFCGMTRALHFLLKGDFARALYFNWLAFPLIAAVICFGVLLTIEIALQRTLLNLRPVAPITSRRLGIVLLMVAALWTLQAYLAVSQHKHELLNPGGPLYALFVK
;
A
#
# COMPACT_ATOMS: atom_id res chain seq x y z
N MET A 1 33.32 -24.69 26.32
CA MET A 1 32.71 -23.36 26.60
C MET A 1 32.91 -22.47 25.39
N MET A 2 31.93 -22.41 24.49
CA MET A 2 31.92 -21.47 23.35
C MET A 2 31.60 -20.08 23.87
N SER A 3 32.58 -19.18 23.90
CA SER A 3 32.34 -17.77 24.18
C SER A 3 31.54 -17.17 23.02
N MET A 4 30.26 -16.88 23.25
CA MET A 4 29.50 -15.97 22.40
C MET A 4 30.12 -14.57 22.54
N LEU A 5 30.93 -14.16 21.57
CA LEU A 5 31.34 -12.77 21.40
C LEU A 5 30.08 -11.93 21.17
N PRO A 6 29.85 -10.83 21.92
CA PRO A 6 28.72 -9.95 21.68
C PRO A 6 28.89 -9.28 20.30
N ALA A 7 27.88 -9.42 19.44
CA ALA A 7 27.83 -8.74 18.16
C ALA A 7 27.90 -7.22 18.41
N LYS A 8 29.08 -6.63 18.17
CA LYS A 8 29.33 -5.20 18.30
C LYS A 8 28.44 -4.45 17.31
N SER A 9 27.27 -4.03 17.76
CA SER A 9 26.38 -3.13 17.02
C SER A 9 27.18 -1.88 16.66
N LYS A 10 27.60 -1.77 15.40
CA LYS A 10 28.17 -0.54 14.85
C LYS A 10 27.05 0.49 14.87
N ASN A 11 26.99 1.31 15.92
CA ASN A 11 26.12 2.49 15.99
C ASN A 11 26.53 3.44 14.87
N THR A 12 25.93 3.28 13.69
CA THR A 12 26.04 4.25 12.60
C THR A 12 25.18 5.44 12.95
N SER A 13 25.84 6.50 13.43
CA SER A 13 25.20 7.79 13.68
C SER A 13 24.51 8.30 12.40
N LEU A 14 23.34 8.91 12.58
CA LEU A 14 22.55 9.41 11.47
C LEU A 14 23.18 10.71 10.95
N SER A 15 23.52 10.77 9.67
CA SER A 15 24.09 12.00 9.09
C SER A 15 23.02 13.11 9.00
N PRO A 16 23.39 14.40 9.09
CA PRO A 16 22.43 15.51 9.06
C PRO A 16 21.52 15.49 7.82
N ARG A 17 22.09 15.18 6.65
CA ARG A 17 21.34 15.03 5.40
C ARG A 17 20.31 13.91 5.46
N ARG A 18 20.66 12.76 6.05
CA ARG A 18 19.74 11.62 6.19
C ARG A 18 18.63 11.92 7.19
N CYS A 19 18.93 12.65 8.25
CA CYS A 19 17.93 13.12 9.20
C CYS A 19 16.88 14.00 8.50
N VAL A 20 17.31 15.00 7.73
CA VAL A 20 16.39 15.88 6.96
C VAL A 20 15.55 15.08 5.97
N LEU A 21 16.15 14.17 5.20
CA LEU A 21 15.41 13.33 4.25
C LEU A 21 14.35 12.45 4.92
N ARG A 22 14.67 11.88 6.10
CA ARG A 22 13.72 11.06 6.86
C ARG A 22 12.60 11.91 7.44
N LEU A 23 12.91 13.12 7.91
CA LEU A 23 11.90 14.06 8.38
C LEU A 23 10.94 14.44 7.23
N ILE A 24 11.48 14.78 6.05
CA ILE A 24 10.67 15.05 4.86
C ILE A 24 9.78 13.84 4.54
N ALA A 25 10.33 12.62 4.57
CA ALA A 25 9.54 11.40 4.31
C ALA A 25 8.40 11.22 5.32
N VAL A 26 8.65 11.42 6.62
CA VAL A 26 7.62 11.33 7.67
C VAL A 26 6.55 12.40 7.50
N VAL A 27 6.95 13.65 7.25
CA VAL A 27 6.01 14.77 7.03
C VAL A 27 5.15 14.53 5.79
N THR A 28 5.74 14.11 4.68
CA THR A 28 5.01 13.79 3.44
C THR A 28 4.03 12.65 3.67
N LEU A 29 4.45 11.60 4.37
CA LEU A 29 3.60 10.46 4.69
C LEU A 29 2.41 10.87 5.57
N ALA A 30 2.67 11.60 6.65
CA ALA A 30 1.62 12.10 7.55
C ALA A 30 0.65 13.02 6.80
N THR A 31 1.16 13.94 5.99
CA THR A 31 0.36 14.86 5.17
C THR A 31 -0.51 14.09 4.18
N THR A 32 0.04 13.08 3.50
CA THR A 32 -0.70 12.24 2.56
C THR A 32 -1.84 11.50 3.26
N LEU A 33 -1.59 10.91 4.43
CA LEU A 33 -2.64 10.23 5.21
C LEU A 33 -3.72 11.20 5.68
N LEU A 34 -3.34 12.40 6.11
CA LEU A 34 -4.29 13.44 6.52
C LEU A 34 -5.15 13.91 5.34
N LEU A 35 -4.54 14.10 4.16
CA LEU A 35 -5.27 14.44 2.93
C LEU A 35 -6.27 13.34 2.59
N ILE A 36 -5.84 12.06 2.55
CA ILE A 36 -6.72 10.93 2.28
C ILE A 36 -7.87 10.87 3.30
N ARG A 37 -7.62 11.15 4.58
CA ARG A 37 -8.66 11.20 5.62
C ARG A 37 -9.65 12.36 5.42
N ALA A 38 -9.15 13.52 4.97
CA ALA A 38 -9.94 14.75 4.89
C ALA A 38 -10.74 14.86 3.58
N THR A 39 -10.17 14.43 2.46
CA THR A 39 -10.82 14.47 1.15
C THR A 39 -11.68 13.25 0.95
N ASP A 40 -12.99 13.43 0.72
CA ASP A 40 -13.84 12.33 0.26
C ASP A 40 -13.41 11.93 -1.17
N PRO A 41 -12.88 10.72 -1.37
CA PRO A 41 -12.41 10.27 -2.68
C PRO A 41 -13.53 10.15 -3.71
N VAL A 42 -14.80 10.03 -3.30
CA VAL A 42 -15.96 9.99 -4.20
C VAL A 42 -16.20 11.37 -4.80
N VAL A 43 -16.25 12.39 -3.94
CA VAL A 43 -16.44 13.77 -4.36
C VAL A 43 -15.23 14.23 -5.15
N ALA A 44 -14.00 13.98 -4.67
CA ALA A 44 -12.77 14.35 -5.36
C ALA A 44 -12.65 13.76 -6.77
N GLY A 45 -13.20 12.55 -7.00
CA GLY A 45 -13.27 11.93 -8.32
C GLY A 45 -14.13 12.69 -9.33
N ALA A 46 -15.06 13.54 -8.89
CA ALA A 46 -15.85 14.41 -9.76
C ALA A 46 -15.08 15.68 -10.19
N TRP A 47 -14.07 16.11 -9.42
CA TRP A 47 -13.25 17.29 -9.71
C TRP A 47 -12.02 16.98 -10.54
N LEU A 48 -11.61 15.70 -10.59
CA LEU A 48 -10.44 15.25 -11.32
C LEU A 48 -10.88 14.69 -12.69
N PRO A 49 -10.35 15.21 -13.81
CA PRO A 49 -10.74 14.78 -15.16
C PRO A 49 -10.28 13.35 -15.51
N PHE A 50 -9.71 12.62 -14.54
CA PHE A 50 -9.09 11.31 -14.70
C PHE A 50 -9.85 10.28 -13.87
N HIS A 51 -10.78 9.56 -14.50
CA HIS A 51 -11.31 8.30 -13.96
C HIS A 51 -10.30 7.17 -14.17
N THR A 52 -9.04 7.35 -13.74
CA THR A 52 -7.94 6.41 -13.97
C THR A 52 -7.92 5.30 -12.94
N SER A 53 -9.04 4.60 -12.77
CA SER A 53 -8.97 3.25 -12.21
C SER A 53 -8.82 2.27 -13.38
N CYS A 54 -7.94 1.28 -13.27
CA CYS A 54 -7.80 0.30 -14.34
C CYS A 54 -9.13 -0.39 -14.64
N GLY A 55 -10.02 -0.56 -13.64
CA GLY A 55 -11.37 -1.10 -13.84
C GLY A 55 -12.29 -0.20 -14.67
N ALA A 56 -12.11 1.12 -14.63
CA ALA A 56 -12.83 2.03 -15.50
C ALA A 56 -12.44 1.85 -16.98
N VAL A 57 -11.22 1.42 -17.26
CA VAL A 57 -10.74 1.18 -18.64
C VAL A 57 -11.02 -0.26 -19.09
N THR A 58 -10.71 -1.24 -18.25
CA THR A 58 -10.75 -2.67 -18.64
C THR A 58 -12.10 -3.33 -18.38
N GLY A 59 -12.93 -2.79 -17.48
CA GLY A 59 -14.18 -3.42 -17.02
C GLY A 59 -14.05 -4.27 -15.77
N LEU A 60 -12.82 -4.60 -15.34
CA LEU A 60 -12.56 -5.43 -14.15
C LEU A 60 -11.63 -4.73 -13.16
N PRO A 61 -11.86 -4.86 -11.84
CA PRO A 61 -11.01 -4.24 -10.84
C PRO A 61 -9.60 -4.85 -10.84
N CYS A 62 -8.63 -3.96 -10.83
CA CYS A 62 -7.24 -4.24 -10.52
C CYS A 62 -7.01 -4.46 -9.02
N ILE A 63 -5.84 -4.98 -8.65
CA ILE A 63 -5.47 -5.25 -7.25
C ILE A 63 -5.50 -3.98 -6.36
N PHE A 64 -5.26 -2.81 -6.96
CA PHE A 64 -5.28 -1.51 -6.27
C PHE A 64 -6.59 -0.73 -6.46
N CYS A 65 -7.56 -1.29 -7.18
CA CYS A 65 -8.82 -0.62 -7.43
C CYS A 65 -9.61 -0.52 -6.11
N GLY A 66 -10.16 0.66 -5.83
CA GLY A 66 -10.80 0.97 -4.54
C GLY A 66 -9.84 1.23 -3.37
N MET A 67 -8.52 1.17 -3.55
CA MET A 67 -7.54 1.35 -2.46
C MET A 67 -7.67 2.69 -1.74
N THR A 68 -7.80 3.81 -2.47
CA THR A 68 -7.93 5.15 -1.87
C THR A 68 -9.23 5.28 -1.04
N ARG A 69 -10.34 4.69 -1.51
CA ARG A 69 -11.61 4.63 -0.76
C ARG A 69 -11.47 3.77 0.49
N ALA A 70 -10.85 2.60 0.35
CA ALA A 70 -10.59 1.71 1.47
C ALA A 70 -9.73 2.39 2.55
N LEU A 71 -8.63 3.06 2.15
CA LEU A 71 -7.78 3.82 3.07
C LEU A 71 -8.52 4.99 3.73
N HIS A 72 -9.37 5.73 2.99
CA HIS A 72 -10.19 6.79 3.57
C HIS A 72 -11.09 6.27 4.71
N PHE A 73 -11.85 5.20 4.45
CA PHE A 73 -12.72 4.58 5.46
C PHE A 73 -11.91 3.98 6.61
N LEU A 74 -10.80 3.32 6.32
CA LEU A 74 -9.92 2.73 7.32
C LEU A 74 -9.35 3.80 8.27
N LEU A 75 -8.93 4.94 7.73
CA LEU A 75 -8.48 6.07 8.54
C LEU A 75 -9.63 6.62 9.39
N LYS A 76 -10.85 6.76 8.84
CA LYS A 76 -12.04 7.19 9.59
C LYS A 76 -12.49 6.20 10.67
N GLY A 77 -11.98 4.96 10.67
CA GLY A 77 -12.35 3.91 11.62
C GLY A 77 -13.49 3.01 11.14
N ASP A 78 -13.94 3.16 9.89
CA ASP A 78 -14.96 2.29 9.28
C ASP A 78 -14.29 1.08 8.62
N PHE A 79 -13.98 0.08 9.46
CA PHE A 79 -13.30 -1.14 9.03
C PHE A 79 -14.12 -1.98 8.06
N ALA A 80 -15.45 -1.98 8.23
CA ALA A 80 -16.35 -2.77 7.39
C ALA A 80 -16.34 -2.25 5.95
N ARG A 81 -16.48 -0.93 5.75
CA ARG A 81 -16.38 -0.33 4.42
C ARG A 81 -14.97 -0.42 3.85
N ALA A 82 -13.93 -0.27 4.68
CA ALA A 82 -12.56 -0.47 4.23
C ALA A 82 -12.32 -1.87 3.65
N LEU A 83 -12.79 -2.91 4.36
CA LEU A 83 -12.69 -4.30 3.92
C LEU A 83 -13.53 -4.56 2.66
N TYR A 84 -14.71 -3.96 2.58
CA TYR A 84 -15.57 -4.03 1.40
C TYR A 84 -14.86 -3.48 0.15
N PHE A 85 -14.20 -2.33 0.23
CA PHE A 85 -13.55 -1.75 -0.95
C PHE A 85 -12.24 -2.47 -1.32
N ASN A 86 -11.32 -2.62 -0.36
CA ASN A 86 -10.04 -3.29 -0.62
C ASN A 86 -9.39 -3.76 0.67
N TRP A 87 -9.37 -5.07 0.91
CA TRP A 87 -8.75 -5.66 2.09
C TRP A 87 -7.23 -5.45 2.15
N LEU A 88 -6.56 -5.20 1.02
CA LEU A 88 -5.11 -4.89 1.00
C LEU A 88 -4.79 -3.52 1.62
N ALA A 89 -5.80 -2.68 1.90
CA ALA A 89 -5.61 -1.43 2.63
C ALA A 89 -5.06 -1.67 4.05
N PHE A 90 -5.41 -2.78 4.68
CA PHE A 90 -4.97 -3.13 6.04
C PHE A 90 -3.46 -3.40 6.14
N PRO A 91 -2.89 -4.37 5.37
CA PRO A 91 -1.44 -4.56 5.40
C PRO A 91 -0.68 -3.34 4.88
N LEU A 92 -1.24 -2.59 3.93
CA LEU A 92 -0.64 -1.35 3.44
C LEU A 92 -0.54 -0.29 4.54
N ILE A 93 -1.63 0.02 5.25
CA ILE A 93 -1.59 1.03 6.31
C ILE A 93 -0.70 0.58 7.47
N ALA A 94 -0.68 -0.72 7.80
CA ALA A 94 0.20 -1.26 8.83
C ALA A 94 1.67 -1.09 8.45
N ALA A 95 2.04 -1.39 7.19
CA ALA A 95 3.40 -1.18 6.69
C ALA A 95 3.80 0.30 6.71
N VAL A 96 2.88 1.18 6.30
CA VAL A 96 3.07 2.64 6.31
C VAL A 96 3.29 3.18 7.73
N ILE A 97 2.45 2.78 8.69
CA ILE A 97 2.59 3.19 10.10
C ILE A 97 3.89 2.65 10.68
N CYS A 98 4.19 1.37 10.48
CA CYS A 98 5.43 0.75 10.97
C CYS A 98 6.66 1.47 10.42
N PHE A 99 6.68 1.74 9.11
CA PHE A 99 7.76 2.47 8.46
C PHE A 99 7.89 3.89 9.02
N GLY A 100 6.80 4.63 9.16
CA GLY A 100 6.79 5.98 9.72
C GLY A 100 7.29 6.02 11.18
N VAL A 101 6.88 5.06 12.00
CA VAL A 101 7.34 4.91 13.39
C VAL A 101 8.83 4.62 13.43
N LEU A 102 9.33 3.69 12.60
CA LEU A 102 10.75 3.38 12.52
C LEU A 102 11.57 4.61 12.13
N LEU A 103 11.16 5.36 11.10
CA LEU A 103 11.84 6.59 10.70
C LEU A 103 11.85 7.63 11.82
N THR A 104 10.74 7.77 12.54
CA THR A 104 10.64 8.71 13.68
C THR A 104 11.56 8.29 14.83
N ILE A 105 11.62 7.00 15.15
CA ILE A 105 12.55 6.45 16.16
C ILE A 105 14.01 6.71 15.74
N GLU A 106 14.34 6.52 14.46
CA GLU A 106 15.70 6.78 13.97
C GLU A 106 16.11 8.26 14.08
N ILE A 107 15.18 9.18 13.81
CA ILE A 107 15.38 10.62 14.01
C ILE A 107 15.55 10.93 15.50
N ALA A 108 14.69 10.38 16.37
CA ALA A 108 14.75 10.63 17.81
C ALA A 108 16.04 10.08 18.44
N LEU A 109 16.46 8.88 18.04
CA LEU A 109 17.65 8.23 18.58
C LEU A 109 18.95 8.62 17.86
N GLN A 110 18.87 9.39 16.78
CA GLN A 110 20.01 9.74 15.90
C GLN A 110 20.82 8.51 15.47
N ARG A 111 20.15 7.37 15.32
CA ARG A 111 20.73 6.07 14.98
C ARG A 111 20.05 5.49 13.75
N THR A 112 20.85 4.86 12.89
CA THR A 112 20.34 4.18 11.69
C THR A 112 19.91 2.75 12.06
N LEU A 113 18.61 2.49 12.13
CA LEU A 113 18.00 1.17 12.33
C LEU A 113 17.68 0.50 10.98
N LEU A 114 17.06 1.25 10.07
CA LEU A 114 16.73 0.87 8.71
C LEU A 114 17.92 1.13 7.80
N ASN A 115 18.78 0.12 7.67
CA ASN A 115 19.73 0.08 6.58
C ASN A 115 19.02 -0.54 5.36
N LEU A 116 18.39 0.30 4.53
CA LEU A 116 17.78 -0.09 3.24
C LEU A 116 18.87 -0.49 2.23
N ARG A 117 19.74 -1.43 2.61
CA ARG A 117 20.53 -2.17 1.62
C ARG A 117 19.53 -2.95 0.79
N PRO A 118 19.68 -2.99 -0.55
CA PRO A 118 18.94 -3.93 -1.37
C PRO A 118 19.26 -5.34 -0.83
N VAL A 119 18.30 -5.93 -0.11
CA VAL A 119 18.49 -7.27 0.46
C VAL A 119 18.22 -8.28 -0.64
N ALA A 120 19.30 -8.95 -1.03
CA ALA A 120 19.40 -10.06 -1.95
C ALA A 120 19.17 -9.74 -3.44
N PRO A 121 19.97 -10.35 -4.35
CA PRO A 121 19.67 -10.33 -5.77
C PRO A 121 18.29 -10.95 -5.98
N ILE A 122 17.43 -10.26 -6.73
CA ILE A 122 16.15 -10.81 -7.19
C ILE A 122 16.47 -11.99 -8.10
N THR A 123 16.42 -13.20 -7.55
CA THR A 123 16.55 -14.44 -8.32
C THR A 123 15.29 -14.64 -9.16
N SER A 124 15.42 -15.19 -10.37
CA SER A 124 14.29 -15.56 -11.25
C SER A 124 13.21 -16.37 -10.52
N ARG A 125 13.61 -17.30 -9.64
CA ARG A 125 12.70 -18.08 -8.79
C ARG A 125 11.89 -17.22 -7.82
N ARG A 126 12.52 -16.24 -7.16
CA ARG A 126 11.83 -15.31 -6.24
C ARG A 126 10.89 -14.39 -6.99
N LEU A 127 11.32 -13.89 -8.15
CA LEU A 127 10.47 -13.10 -9.03
C LEU A 127 9.24 -13.90 -9.48
N GLY A 128 9.43 -15.16 -9.89
CA GLY A 128 8.33 -16.05 -10.26
C GLY A 128 7.33 -16.27 -9.11
N ILE A 129 7.82 -16.50 -7.88
CA ILE A 129 6.96 -16.62 -6.69
C ILE A 129 6.19 -15.33 -6.42
N VAL A 130 6.84 -14.17 -6.50
CA VAL A 130 6.19 -12.86 -6.31
C VAL A 130 5.11 -12.63 -7.37
N LEU A 131 5.40 -12.89 -8.64
CA LEU A 131 4.45 -12.75 -9.73
C LEU A 131 3.25 -13.70 -9.56
N LEU A 132 3.49 -14.95 -9.15
CA LEU A 132 2.44 -15.93 -8.88
C LEU A 132 1.55 -15.48 -7.70
N MET A 133 2.13 -14.96 -6.62
CA MET A 133 1.36 -14.43 -5.50
C MET A 133 0.53 -13.21 -5.92
N VAL A 134 1.10 -12.28 -6.68
CA VAL A 134 0.35 -11.11 -7.20
C VAL A 134 -0.80 -11.56 -8.10
N ALA A 135 -0.56 -12.54 -8.99
CA ALA A 135 -1.61 -13.10 -9.85
C ALA A 135 -2.73 -13.76 -9.03
N ALA A 136 -2.39 -14.58 -8.02
CA ALA A 136 -3.36 -15.21 -7.13
C ALA A 136 -4.16 -14.21 -6.30
N LEU A 137 -3.51 -13.15 -5.80
CA LEU A 137 -4.18 -12.08 -5.06
C LEU A 137 -5.12 -11.29 -5.97
N TRP A 138 -4.71 -11.04 -7.23
CA TRP A 138 -5.55 -10.40 -8.21
C TRP A 138 -6.77 -11.24 -8.59
N THR A 139 -6.59 -12.55 -8.85
CA THR A 139 -7.72 -13.43 -9.18
C THR A 139 -8.72 -13.54 -8.04
N LEU A 140 -8.24 -13.63 -6.79
CA LEU A 140 -9.11 -13.59 -5.61
C LEU A 140 -9.88 -12.27 -5.51
N GLN A 141 -9.21 -11.14 -5.73
CA GLN A 141 -9.84 -9.81 -5.70
C GLN A 141 -10.90 -9.66 -6.80
N ALA A 142 -10.61 -10.11 -8.02
CA ALA A 142 -11.52 -10.08 -9.15
C ALA A 142 -12.73 -10.99 -8.91
N TYR A 143 -12.51 -12.21 -8.42
CA TYR A 143 -13.57 -13.15 -8.06
C TYR A 143 -14.50 -12.58 -6.99
N LEU A 144 -13.95 -12.00 -5.91
CA LEU A 144 -14.74 -11.36 -4.86
C LEU A 144 -15.52 -10.15 -5.38
N ALA A 145 -14.96 -9.36 -6.30
CA ALA A 145 -15.67 -8.22 -6.88
C ALA A 145 -16.86 -8.65 -7.77
N VAL A 146 -16.67 -9.71 -8.58
CA VAL A 146 -17.72 -10.26 -9.43
C VAL A 146 -18.79 -10.96 -8.59
N SER A 147 -18.41 -11.86 -7.69
CA SER A 147 -19.35 -12.60 -6.82
C SER A 147 -20.15 -11.71 -5.88
N GLN A 148 -19.56 -10.63 -5.36
CA GLN A 148 -20.24 -9.68 -4.47
C GLN A 148 -20.91 -8.52 -5.23
N HIS A 149 -20.93 -8.56 -6.57
CA HIS A 149 -21.57 -7.57 -7.45
C HIS A 149 -21.24 -6.12 -7.05
N LYS A 150 -19.94 -5.83 -6.88
CA LYS A 150 -19.48 -4.48 -6.51
C LYS A 150 -19.57 -3.56 -7.72
N HIS A 151 -20.78 -3.13 -8.07
CA HIS A 151 -21.06 -2.31 -9.26
C HIS A 151 -20.26 -1.00 -9.29
N GLU A 152 -19.90 -0.46 -8.11
CA GLU A 152 -19.04 0.72 -7.99
C GLU A 152 -17.59 0.52 -8.48
N LEU A 153 -17.16 -0.73 -8.65
CA LEU A 153 -15.81 -1.10 -9.06
C LEU A 153 -15.77 -1.76 -10.45
N LEU A 154 -16.94 -2.05 -11.03
CA LEU A 154 -17.10 -2.71 -12.32
C LEU A 154 -17.55 -1.67 -13.35
N ASN A 155 -16.98 -1.72 -14.56
CA ASN A 155 -17.46 -0.91 -15.67
C ASN A 155 -18.15 -1.81 -16.71
N PRO A 156 -19.48 -1.74 -16.86
CA PRO A 156 -20.21 -2.56 -17.83
C PRO A 156 -19.87 -2.23 -19.29
N GLY A 157 -19.33 -1.04 -19.57
CA GLY A 157 -18.82 -0.67 -20.89
C GLY A 157 -17.41 -1.17 -21.18
N GLY A 158 -16.74 -1.83 -20.21
CA GLY A 158 -15.37 -2.31 -20.37
C GLY A 158 -15.29 -3.66 -21.11
N PRO A 159 -14.24 -3.89 -21.91
CA PRO A 159 -14.12 -5.08 -22.76
C PRO A 159 -14.06 -6.39 -21.97
N LEU A 160 -13.51 -6.39 -20.76
CA LEU A 160 -13.43 -7.60 -19.93
C LEU A 160 -14.71 -7.87 -19.15
N TYR A 161 -15.55 -6.87 -18.90
CA TYR A 161 -16.79 -7.07 -18.14
C TYR A 161 -17.73 -8.05 -18.87
N ALA A 162 -17.93 -7.84 -20.18
CA ALA A 162 -18.78 -8.69 -21.02
C ALA A 162 -18.29 -10.15 -21.16
N LEU A 163 -16.99 -10.40 -20.89
CA LEU A 163 -16.41 -11.74 -20.97
C LEU A 163 -16.56 -12.53 -19.66
N PHE A 164 -16.55 -11.85 -18.52
CA PHE A 164 -16.54 -12.48 -17.19
C PHE A 164 -17.86 -12.38 -16.42
N VAL A 165 -18.73 -11.44 -16.79
CA VAL A 165 -20.05 -11.23 -16.18
C VAL A 165 -21.10 -11.56 -17.23
N LYS A 166 -21.58 -12.81 -17.23
CA LYS A 166 -22.70 -13.32 -18.03
C LYS A 166 -23.76 -13.90 -17.12
#